data_AF-A0A6A8GC39-F1
#
_entry.id   AF-A0A6A8GC39-F1
#
_cell.length_a   1.000
_cell.length_b   1.000
_cell.length_c   1.000
_cell.angle_alpha   90.00
_cell.angle_beta   90.00
_cell.angle_gamma   90.00
#
_symmetry.space_group_name_H-M   'P 1'
#
loop_
_entity.id
_entity.type
_entity.pdbx_description
1 polymer ?
#
loop_
_entity_poly.entity_id
_entity_poly.type
_entity_poly.pdbx_seq_one_letter_code
_entity_poly.pdbx_strand_id
1 'polypeptide(L)'
;MAAETMANKPMVCEATASDVFEALANRYRRQLLVTLAVMNPQQDETLDPFELVDGTTEGDDSDATHVALFHVHLPKLSNHGFIDWDEETGELCTGTAWGEIEPVVDVLQENRDELPDGLV
;
A
#
# COMPACT_ATOMS: atom_id res chain seq x y z
N MET A 1 33.60 -18.32 7.81
CA MET A 1 33.03 -17.08 8.36
C MET A 1 32.66 -16.22 7.19
N ALA A 2 31.42 -16.34 6.73
CA ALA A 2 30.91 -15.52 5.64
C ALA A 2 30.58 -14.14 6.21
N ALA A 3 31.18 -13.11 5.62
CA ALA A 3 30.73 -11.75 5.79
C ALA A 3 29.52 -11.57 4.87
N GLU A 4 28.31 -11.68 5.43
CA GLU A 4 27.10 -11.22 4.77
C GLU A 4 27.01 -9.71 4.97
N THR A 5 27.52 -9.00 3.95
CA THR A 5 27.21 -7.60 3.70
C THR A 5 25.71 -7.50 3.50
N MET A 6 24.96 -7.16 4.55
CA MET A 6 23.58 -6.73 4.38
C MET A 6 23.56 -5.51 3.48
N ALA A 7 22.83 -5.66 2.38
CA ALA A 7 22.62 -4.61 1.41
C ALA A 7 22.17 -3.33 2.11
N ASN A 8 22.98 -2.30 1.93
CA ASN A 8 22.70 -0.91 2.25
C ASN A 8 21.28 -0.52 1.79
N LYS A 9 20.29 -0.58 2.68
CA LYS A 9 18.95 0.00 2.48
C LYS A 9 19.17 1.49 2.19
N PRO A 10 18.87 1.99 0.98
CA PRO A 10 19.26 3.32 0.62
C PRO A 10 18.55 4.33 1.52
N MET A 11 19.36 5.33 1.88
CA MET A 11 19.03 6.61 2.49
C MET A 11 17.69 7.15 1.98
N VAL A 12 16.82 7.54 2.92
CA VAL A 12 15.54 8.24 2.77
C VAL A 12 15.44 8.99 1.43
N CYS A 13 14.65 8.46 0.51
CA CYS A 13 14.13 9.20 -0.62
C CYS A 13 12.78 9.75 -0.18
N GLU A 14 12.66 11.05 0.06
CA GLU A 14 11.35 11.70 0.17
C GLU A 14 10.56 11.36 -1.10
N ALA A 15 9.35 10.82 -0.94
CA ALA A 15 8.52 10.46 -2.08
C ALA A 15 8.14 11.72 -2.86
N THR A 16 8.20 11.66 -4.18
CA THR A 16 7.80 12.79 -5.02
C THR A 16 6.30 12.77 -5.30
N ALA A 17 5.74 13.90 -5.74
CA ALA A 17 4.34 13.94 -6.18
C ALA A 17 4.05 12.91 -7.29
N SER A 18 5.02 12.65 -8.18
CA SER A 18 4.89 11.62 -9.21
C SER A 18 4.75 10.22 -8.61
N ASP A 19 5.51 9.91 -7.56
CA ASP A 19 5.45 8.62 -6.85
C ASP A 19 4.09 8.42 -6.18
N VAL A 20 3.57 9.49 -5.53
CA VAL A 20 2.23 9.49 -4.92
C VAL A 20 1.16 9.24 -5.98
N PHE A 21 1.15 10.01 -7.08
CA PHE A 21 0.16 9.79 -8.15
C PHE A 21 0.32 8.45 -8.85
N GLU A 22 1.56 7.97 -8.99
CA GLU A 22 1.84 6.65 -9.53
C GLU A 22 1.26 5.56 -8.61
N ALA A 23 1.43 5.66 -7.29
CA ALA A 23 0.82 4.77 -6.31
C ALA A 23 -0.72 4.77 -6.42
N LEU A 24 -1.32 5.97 -6.46
CA LEU A 24 -2.77 6.15 -6.52
C LEU A 24 -3.38 5.87 -7.90
N ALA A 25 -2.60 5.67 -8.96
CA ALA A 25 -3.14 5.46 -10.31
C ALA A 25 -3.95 4.16 -10.47
N ASN A 26 -3.71 3.14 -9.63
CA ASN A 26 -4.41 1.85 -9.71
C ASN A 26 -5.45 1.73 -8.59
N ARG A 27 -6.64 1.20 -8.92
CA ARG A 27 -7.75 1.02 -7.98
C ARG A 27 -7.38 0.18 -6.76
N TYR A 28 -6.73 -0.97 -6.95
CA TYR A 28 -6.32 -1.85 -5.85
C TYR A 28 -5.36 -1.16 -4.89
N ARG A 29 -4.41 -0.38 -5.41
CA ARG A 29 -3.49 0.40 -4.58
C ARG A 29 -4.22 1.50 -3.80
N ARG A 30 -5.20 2.19 -4.41
CA ARG A 30 -6.02 3.18 -3.68
C ARG A 30 -6.83 2.54 -2.57
N GLN A 31 -7.50 1.42 -2.85
CA GLN A 31 -8.29 0.70 -1.86
C GLN A 31 -7.42 0.26 -0.68
N LEU A 32 -6.26 -0.36 -0.97
CA LEU A 32 -5.31 -0.77 0.07
C LEU A 32 -4.84 0.41 0.93
N LEU A 33 -4.42 1.51 0.31
CA LEU A 33 -3.94 2.70 1.03
C LEU A 33 -5.04 3.37 1.86
N VAL A 34 -6.26 3.47 1.33
CA VAL A 34 -7.41 4.03 2.07
C VAL A 34 -7.79 3.13 3.24
N THR A 35 -7.86 1.81 3.04
CA THR A 35 -8.13 0.88 4.15
C THR A 35 -7.04 0.96 5.21
N LEU A 36 -5.77 1.06 4.81
CA LEU A 36 -4.64 1.21 5.74
C LEU A 36 -4.73 2.53 6.54
N ALA A 37 -5.14 3.64 5.91
CA ALA A 37 -5.38 4.91 6.60
C ALA A 37 -6.55 4.83 7.58
N VAL A 38 -7.64 4.14 7.22
CA VAL A 38 -8.82 3.93 8.08
C VAL A 38 -8.47 3.09 9.31
N MET A 39 -7.78 1.97 9.08
CA MET A 39 -7.41 1.05 10.15
C MET A 39 -6.31 1.65 11.03
N ASN A 40 -5.45 2.49 10.44
CA ASN A 40 -4.32 3.16 11.08
C ASN A 40 -3.57 2.24 12.06
N PRO A 41 -3.13 1.05 11.59
CA PRO A 41 -2.41 0.13 12.45
C PRO A 41 -1.17 0.85 12.97
N GLN A 42 -1.00 0.85 14.30
CA GLN A 42 0.26 1.32 14.87
C GLN A 42 1.40 0.42 14.36
N GLN A 43 2.65 0.89 14.41
CA GLN A 43 3.79 0.16 13.83
C GLN A 43 3.99 -1.28 14.38
N ASP A 44 3.35 -1.63 15.51
CA ASP A 44 3.34 -2.96 16.11
C ASP A 44 2.11 -3.82 15.73
N GLU A 45 1.19 -3.30 14.90
CA GLU A 45 0.00 -3.98 14.43
C GLU A 45 0.15 -4.30 12.94
N THR A 46 -0.02 -5.57 12.59
CA THR A 46 0.16 -6.08 11.23
C THR A 46 -1.19 -6.49 10.65
N LEU A 47 -1.42 -6.14 9.39
CA LEU A 47 -2.64 -6.47 8.66
C LEU A 47 -2.35 -7.46 7.54
N ASP A 48 -3.31 -8.33 7.23
CA ASP A 48 -3.26 -9.18 6.03
C ASP A 48 -3.77 -8.38 4.82
N PRO A 49 -2.94 -8.12 3.78
CA PRO A 49 -3.34 -7.43 2.56
C PRO A 49 -4.60 -7.99 1.89
N PHE A 50 -4.87 -9.28 2.03
CA PHE A 50 -6.02 -9.91 1.41
C PHE A 50 -7.33 -9.54 2.11
N GLU A 51 -7.32 -9.48 3.45
CA GLU A 51 -8.47 -9.02 4.21
C GLU A 51 -8.83 -7.56 3.89
N LEU A 52 -7.83 -6.74 3.49
CA LEU A 52 -8.03 -5.34 3.13
C LEU A 52 -8.69 -5.13 1.76
N VAL A 53 -8.51 -6.07 0.84
CA VAL A 53 -8.99 -5.95 -0.55
C VAL A 53 -10.28 -6.75 -0.77
N ASP A 54 -10.37 -7.96 -0.20
CA ASP A 54 -11.51 -8.87 -0.38
C ASP A 54 -12.82 -8.32 0.19
N GLY A 55 -12.76 -7.45 1.20
CA GLY A 55 -13.94 -6.77 1.76
C GLY A 55 -14.63 -5.78 0.79
N THR A 56 -14.04 -5.51 -0.39
CA THR A 56 -14.49 -4.45 -1.30
C THR A 56 -14.76 -4.88 -2.75
N THR A 57 -14.49 -6.13 -3.11
CA THR A 57 -14.59 -6.63 -4.49
C THR A 57 -15.53 -7.82 -4.60
N GLU A 58 -16.83 -7.55 -4.78
CA GLU A 58 -17.74 -8.54 -5.34
C GLU A 58 -17.41 -8.75 -6.83
N GLY A 59 -16.74 -9.85 -7.17
CA GLY A 59 -16.84 -10.46 -8.51
C GLY A 59 -15.65 -10.42 -9.47
N ASP A 60 -14.41 -10.24 -9.01
CA ASP A 60 -13.22 -10.44 -9.85
C ASP A 60 -12.59 -11.83 -9.59
N ASP A 61 -12.00 -12.45 -10.63
CA ASP A 61 -11.38 -13.78 -10.58
C ASP A 61 -10.26 -13.76 -9.52
N SER A 62 -10.54 -14.37 -8.36
CA SER A 62 -9.77 -14.14 -7.12
C SER A 62 -8.29 -14.42 -7.31
N ASP A 63 -7.95 -15.46 -8.06
CA ASP A 63 -6.59 -15.98 -8.12
C ASP A 63 -5.67 -15.07 -8.95
N ALA A 64 -6.14 -14.54 -10.08
CA ALA A 64 -5.36 -13.62 -10.91
C ALA A 64 -5.17 -12.26 -10.23
N THR A 65 -6.20 -11.81 -9.50
CA THR A 65 -6.19 -10.57 -8.73
C THR A 65 -5.23 -10.66 -7.54
N HIS A 66 -5.24 -11.80 -6.83
CA HIS A 66 -4.30 -12.07 -5.73
C HIS A 66 -2.85 -12.13 -6.21
N VAL A 67 -2.58 -12.81 -7.33
CA VAL A 67 -1.23 -12.89 -7.91
C VAL A 67 -0.74 -11.49 -8.30
N ALA A 68 -1.59 -10.64 -8.89
CA ALA A 68 -1.22 -9.27 -9.25
C ALA A 68 -0.99 -8.38 -8.01
N LEU A 69 -1.80 -8.54 -6.96
CA LEU A 69 -1.63 -7.83 -5.69
C LEU A 69 -0.23 -8.08 -5.12
N PHE A 70 0.15 -9.36 -5.02
CA PHE A 70 1.43 -9.76 -4.46
C PHE A 70 2.64 -9.45 -5.33
N HIS A 71 2.56 -9.68 -6.64
CA HIS A 71 3.75 -9.56 -7.49
C HIS A 71 3.91 -8.20 -8.16
N VAL A 72 2.88 -7.34 -8.12
CA VAL A 72 2.89 -6.04 -8.80
C VAL A 72 2.58 -4.89 -7.87
N HIS A 73 1.53 -4.99 -7.05
CA HIS A 73 1.04 -3.84 -6.31
C HIS A 73 1.80 -3.62 -4.99
N LEU A 74 1.95 -4.64 -4.16
CA LEU A 74 2.63 -4.52 -2.88
C LEU A 74 4.14 -4.20 -3.04
N PRO A 75 4.91 -4.89 -3.90
CA PRO A 75 6.32 -4.53 -4.13
C PRO A 75 6.47 -3.09 -4.60
N LYS A 76 5.53 -2.61 -5.42
CA LYS A 76 5.59 -1.24 -5.95
C LYS A 76 5.35 -0.19 -4.87
N LEU A 77 4.37 -0.40 -4.00
CA LEU A 77 4.12 0.51 -2.87
C LEU A 77 5.27 0.48 -1.85
N SER A 78 5.84 -0.69 -1.58
CA SER A 78 6.99 -0.87 -0.70
C SER A 78 8.25 -0.20 -1.26
N ASN A 79 8.49 -0.29 -2.58
CA ASN A 79 9.60 0.38 -3.25
C ASN A 79 9.54 1.92 -3.14
N HIS A 80 8.34 2.50 -3.06
CA HIS A 80 8.16 3.94 -2.80
C HIS A 80 8.21 4.27 -1.29
N GLY A 81 8.28 3.26 -0.42
CA GLY A 81 8.30 3.43 1.03
C GLY A 81 6.96 3.79 1.65
N PHE A 82 5.85 3.67 0.91
CA PHE A 82 4.51 3.97 1.43
C PHE A 82 4.00 2.89 2.37
N ILE A 83 4.37 1.64 2.13
CA ILE A 83 4.06 0.51 3.01
C ILE A 83 5.36 -0.18 3.40
N ASP A 84 5.35 -0.88 4.53
CA ASP A 84 6.29 -1.97 4.79
C ASP A 84 5.49 -3.27 4.69
N TRP A 85 6.02 -4.21 3.92
CA TRP A 85 5.34 -5.46 3.62
C TRP A 85 6.34 -6.60 3.64
N ASP A 86 6.05 -7.61 4.46
CA ASP A 86 6.84 -8.83 4.56
C ASP A 86 6.21 -9.92 3.68
N GLU A 87 6.96 -10.32 2.64
CA GLU A 87 6.59 -11.38 1.70
C GLU A 87 6.46 -12.76 2.35
N GLU A 88 7.21 -13.02 3.42
CA GLU A 88 7.26 -14.31 4.10
C GLU A 88 6.13 -14.46 5.12
N THR A 89 5.83 -13.40 5.88
CA THR A 89 4.77 -13.42 6.90
C THR A 89 3.42 -12.96 6.37
N GLY A 90 3.40 -12.24 5.23
CA GLY A 90 2.20 -11.62 4.68
C GLY A 90 1.77 -10.37 5.43
N GLU A 91 2.60 -9.85 6.34
CA GLU A 91 2.25 -8.73 7.21
C GLU A 91 2.45 -7.38 6.52
N LEU A 92 1.48 -6.49 6.70
CA LEU A 92 1.47 -5.15 6.13
C LEU A 92 1.34 -4.08 7.22
N CYS A 93 2.17 -3.04 7.14
CA CYS A 93 2.04 -1.82 7.94
C CYS A 93 2.45 -0.55 7.14
N THR A 94 2.33 0.62 7.77
CA THR A 94 2.72 1.89 7.15
C THR A 94 4.23 2.00 7.00
N GLY A 95 4.69 2.41 5.81
CA GLY A 95 6.11 2.55 5.51
C GLY A 95 6.69 3.89 5.99
N THR A 96 8.01 4.05 5.82
CA THR A 96 8.73 5.25 6.28
C THR A 96 8.34 6.54 5.55
N ALA A 97 7.80 6.44 4.33
CA ALA A 97 7.31 7.56 3.53
C ALA A 97 5.78 7.71 3.60
N TRP A 98 5.12 7.06 4.56
CA TRP A 98 3.66 7.14 4.72
C TRP A 98 3.14 8.58 4.85
N GLY A 99 3.85 9.43 5.60
CA GLY A 99 3.46 10.83 5.79
C GLY A 99 3.43 11.67 4.50
N GLU A 100 4.03 11.20 3.40
CA GLU A 100 3.95 11.88 2.10
C GLU A 100 2.67 11.53 1.33
N ILE A 101 2.13 10.32 1.53
CA ILE A 101 0.94 9.84 0.81
C ILE A 101 -0.34 9.96 1.63
N GLU A 102 -0.25 9.83 2.96
CA GLU A 102 -1.36 9.92 3.91
C GLU A 102 -2.23 11.16 3.68
N PRO A 103 -1.71 12.39 3.55
CA PRO A 103 -2.55 13.57 3.37
C PRO A 103 -3.39 13.53 2.08
N VAL A 104 -2.90 12.88 1.03
CA VAL A 104 -3.63 12.73 -0.23
C VAL A 104 -4.69 11.66 -0.12
N VAL A 105 -4.39 10.57 0.59
CA VAL A 105 -5.33 9.49 0.90
C VAL A 105 -6.47 10.01 1.76
N ASP A 106 -6.18 10.82 2.78
CA ASP A 106 -7.18 11.46 3.64
C ASP A 106 -8.14 12.32 2.82
N VAL A 107 -7.64 13.16 1.91
CA VAL A 107 -8.50 13.96 1.01
C VAL A 107 -9.40 13.07 0.16
N LEU A 108 -8.88 11.96 -0.38
CA LEU A 108 -9.69 11.02 -1.16
C LEU A 108 -10.79 10.36 -0.31
N GLN A 109 -10.48 10.01 0.93
CA GLN A 109 -11.41 9.39 1.85
C GLN A 109 -12.50 10.38 2.33
N GLU A 110 -12.10 11.57 2.77
CA GLU A 110 -13.00 12.60 3.28
C GLU A 110 -14.01 13.07 2.23
N ASN A 111 -13.63 13.06 0.95
CA ASN A 111 -14.45 13.54 -0.16
C ASN A 111 -15.11 12.40 -0.95
N ARG A 112 -15.14 11.16 -0.43
CA ARG A 112 -15.61 9.97 -1.16
C ARG A 112 -16.98 10.15 -1.82
N ASP A 113 -17.92 10.80 -1.15
CA ASP A 113 -19.29 11.03 -1.65
C ASP A 113 -19.38 12.07 -2.78
N GLU A 114 -18.34 12.90 -2.95
CA GLU A 114 -18.24 13.91 -4.01
C GLU A 114 -17.42 13.44 -5.22
N LEU A 115 -16.75 12.29 -5.09
CA LEU A 115 -15.87 11.71 -6.10
C LEU A 115 -16.62 10.76 -7.03
N PRO A 116 -16.13 10.55 -8.27
CA PRO A 116 -16.72 9.56 -9.18
C PRO A 116 -16.71 8.14 -8.60
N ASP A 117 -17.78 7.39 -8.87
CA ASP A 117 -17.88 5.97 -8.51
C ASP A 117 -16.65 5.18 -8.99
N GLY A 118 -16.10 4.35 -8.10
CA GLY A 118 -14.93 3.52 -8.39
C GLY A 118 -13.59 4.25 -8.30
N LEU A 119 -13.58 5.54 -7.92
CA LEU A 119 -12.35 6.23 -7.56
C LEU A 119 -11.81 5.74 -6.20
N VAL A 120 -12.68 5.54 -5.20
CA VAL A 120 -12.32 5.04 -3.86
C VAL A 120 -13.28 3.94 -3.41
#